data_AF-A0A6N2M760-F1
#
_entry.id   AF-A0A6N2M760-F1
#
_cell.length_a   1.000
_cell.length_b   1.000
_cell.length_c   1.000
_cell.angle_alpha   90.00
_cell.angle_beta   90.00
_cell.angle_gamma   90.00
#
_symmetry.space_group_name_H-M   'P 1'
#
loop_
_entity.id
_entity.type
_entity.pdbx_description
1 polymer ?
#
loop_
_entity_poly.entity_id
_entity_poly.type
_entity_poly.pdbx_seq_one_letter_code
_entity_poly.pdbx_strand_id
1 'polypeptide(L)'
;MSHWPEQPVNIIIQWLKAHSSSLVVADFGCGDARLAKNVKNKVFSFDLVSNDPSVIACDMSNTPLDASSIDVVVFCLSLMGTNFSSYLEEAHRVLKPSGRLLIAEVKSRFDPNTGGADPKMFSKAISDLGFTSTLKDFSNKMFVLLYFQKKEKENSTRKGIEWPELKPCLYKRR
;
A
#
# COMPACT_ATOMS: atom_id res chain seq x y z
N MET A 1 -10.60 23.22 -5.86
CA MET A 1 -9.92 21.91 -5.82
C MET A 1 -8.43 22.17 -5.67
N SER A 2 -7.87 21.90 -4.48
CA SER A 2 -6.44 22.08 -4.24
C SER A 2 -5.65 21.13 -5.12
N HIS A 3 -5.01 21.64 -6.16
CA HIS A 3 -4.13 20.86 -7.03
C HIS A 3 -2.94 20.40 -6.21
N TRP A 4 -2.77 19.09 -6.04
CA TRP A 4 -1.56 18.54 -5.47
C TRP A 4 -0.42 18.83 -6.45
N PRO A 5 0.70 19.42 -6.01
CA PRO A 5 1.83 19.70 -6.89
C PRO A 5 2.41 18.42 -7.49
N GLU A 6 2.26 17.31 -6.78
CA GLU A 6 2.65 15.98 -7.22
C GLU A 6 1.67 14.95 -6.68
N GLN A 7 1.31 13.96 -7.50
CA GLN A 7 0.44 12.86 -7.08
C GLN A 7 1.27 11.65 -6.68
N PRO A 8 0.95 10.96 -5.57
CA PRO A 8 1.75 9.83 -5.08
C PRO A 8 1.85 8.69 -6.08
N VAL A 9 0.80 8.46 -6.88
CA VAL A 9 0.82 7.45 -7.96
C VAL A 9 1.91 7.74 -8.99
N ASN A 10 2.21 9.00 -9.29
CA ASN A 10 3.29 9.35 -10.21
C ASN A 10 4.66 8.97 -9.65
N ILE A 11 4.88 9.17 -8.34
CA ILE A 11 6.13 8.77 -7.67
C ILE A 11 6.30 7.24 -7.73
N ILE A 12 5.22 6.48 -7.47
CA ILE A 12 5.25 5.02 -7.55
C ILE A 12 5.49 4.54 -8.99
N ILE A 13 4.88 5.19 -10.00
CA ILE A 13 5.15 4.92 -11.42
C ILE A 13 6.63 5.13 -11.73
N GLN A 14 7.23 6.24 -11.29
CA GLN A 14 8.65 6.51 -11.52
C GLN A 14 9.53 5.48 -10.81
N TRP A 15 9.17 5.11 -9.58
CA TRP A 15 9.87 4.07 -8.86
C TRP A 15 9.84 2.74 -9.63
N LEU A 16 8.68 2.30 -10.15
CA LEU A 16 8.58 1.07 -10.93
C LEU A 16 9.37 1.14 -12.25
N LYS A 17 9.35 2.29 -12.94
CA LYS A 17 10.13 2.50 -14.17
C LYS A 17 11.64 2.46 -13.96
N ALA A 18 12.10 2.84 -12.77
CA ALA A 18 13.51 2.73 -12.37
C ALA A 18 13.93 1.31 -11.95
N HIS A 19 12.98 0.37 -11.92
CA HIS A 19 13.22 -1.04 -11.59
C HIS A 19 12.89 -1.96 -12.76
N SER A 20 13.19 -3.25 -12.61
CA SER A 20 12.92 -4.23 -13.67
C SER A 20 11.43 -4.28 -14.01
N SER A 21 11.13 -4.24 -15.31
CA SER A 21 9.78 -4.45 -15.83
C SER A 21 9.29 -5.89 -15.66
N SER A 22 10.16 -6.82 -15.27
CA SER A 22 9.80 -8.21 -14.96
C SER A 22 9.12 -8.37 -13.59
N LEU A 23 9.16 -7.37 -12.72
CA LEU A 23 8.49 -7.42 -11.42
C LEU A 23 6.97 -7.47 -11.64
N VAL A 24 6.32 -8.43 -11.00
CA VAL A 24 4.86 -8.57 -10.96
C VAL A 24 4.32 -7.70 -9.82
N VAL A 25 3.38 -6.82 -10.14
CA VAL A 25 2.84 -5.81 -9.23
C VAL A 25 1.38 -6.12 -8.91
N ALA A 26 0.97 -5.90 -7.67
CA ALA A 26 -0.43 -5.82 -7.30
C ALA A 26 -0.74 -4.41 -6.75
N ASP A 27 -1.76 -3.77 -7.33
CA ASP A 27 -2.24 -2.44 -6.96
C ASP A 27 -3.55 -2.56 -6.20
N PHE A 28 -3.49 -2.40 -4.88
CA PHE A 28 -4.61 -2.60 -3.98
C PHE A 28 -5.37 -1.27 -3.81
N GLY A 29 -6.64 -1.23 -4.22
CA GLY A 29 -7.45 -0.02 -4.29
C GLY A 29 -7.01 0.90 -5.44
N CYS A 30 -6.89 0.31 -6.63
CA CYS A 30 -6.30 0.91 -7.83
C CYS A 30 -7.15 2.01 -8.49
N GLY A 31 -8.43 2.14 -8.13
CA GLY A 31 -9.39 3.06 -8.74
C GLY A 31 -9.55 2.84 -10.25
N ASP A 32 -9.03 3.78 -11.04
CA ASP A 32 -9.08 3.80 -12.50
C ASP A 32 -7.89 3.08 -13.16
N ALA A 33 -7.16 2.26 -12.40
CA ALA A 33 -5.98 1.50 -12.85
C ALA A 33 -4.87 2.39 -13.46
N ARG A 34 -4.74 3.63 -13.00
CA ARG A 34 -3.73 4.56 -13.52
C ARG A 34 -2.30 4.03 -13.42
N LEU A 35 -1.96 3.28 -12.37
CA LEU A 35 -0.64 2.67 -12.24
C LEU A 35 -0.36 1.71 -13.40
N ALA A 36 -1.26 0.74 -13.61
CA ALA A 36 -1.15 -0.27 -14.66
C ALA A 36 -1.01 0.35 -16.06
N LYS A 37 -1.76 1.42 -16.34
CA LYS A 37 -1.72 2.14 -17.63
C LYS A 37 -0.40 2.85 -17.93
N ASN A 38 0.47 3.03 -16.94
CA ASN A 38 1.66 3.88 -17.04
C ASN A 38 2.98 3.14 -16.85
N VAL A 39 2.97 1.82 -16.67
CA VAL A 39 4.17 0.98 -16.49
C VAL A 39 4.17 -0.20 -17.45
N LYS A 40 5.36 -0.79 -17.69
CA LYS A 40 5.50 -2.00 -18.52
C LYS A 40 5.34 -3.31 -17.72
N ASN A 41 5.30 -3.20 -16.39
CA ASN A 41 5.14 -4.33 -15.50
C ASN A 41 3.79 -5.02 -15.72
N LYS A 42 3.72 -6.32 -15.42
CA LYS A 42 2.43 -6.99 -15.20
C LYS A 42 1.83 -6.46 -13.91
N VAL A 43 0.68 -5.80 -13.98
CA VAL A 43 -0.01 -5.22 -12.82
C VAL A 43 -1.38 -5.88 -12.65
N PHE A 44 -1.60 -6.51 -11.51
CA PHE A 44 -2.94 -6.91 -11.06
C PHE A 44 -3.58 -5.74 -10.32
N SER A 45 -4.68 -5.23 -10.86
CA SER A 45 -5.36 -4.04 -10.33
C SER A 45 -6.63 -4.48 -9.59
N PHE A 46 -6.74 -4.15 -8.30
CA PHE A 46 -7.88 -4.53 -7.45
C PHE A 46 -8.62 -3.29 -6.96
N ASP A 47 -9.94 -3.29 -7.03
CA ASP A 47 -10.78 -2.30 -6.37
C ASP A 47 -12.12 -2.93 -5.99
N LEU A 48 -12.86 -2.34 -5.05
CA LEU A 48 -14.16 -2.86 -4.66
C LEU A 48 -15.18 -2.68 -5.79
N VAL A 49 -15.08 -1.56 -6.51
CA VAL A 49 -15.93 -1.22 -7.65
C VAL A 49 -15.08 -0.51 -8.70
N SER A 50 -15.18 -0.91 -9.97
CA SER A 50 -14.56 -0.17 -11.07
C SER A 50 -15.37 -0.27 -12.34
N ASN A 51 -15.29 0.79 -13.16
CA ASN A 51 -15.82 0.79 -14.53
C ASN A 51 -14.75 0.34 -15.55
N ASP A 52 -13.52 0.12 -15.11
CA ASP A 52 -12.45 -0.35 -15.98
C ASP A 52 -12.44 -1.89 -16.02
N PRO A 53 -12.64 -2.52 -17.19
CA PRO A 53 -12.72 -3.98 -17.30
C PRO A 53 -11.39 -4.69 -17.01
N SER A 54 -10.27 -3.97 -16.93
CA SER A 54 -8.98 -4.53 -16.53
C SER A 54 -8.81 -4.64 -15.01
N VAL A 55 -9.72 -4.05 -14.24
CA VAL A 55 -9.72 -4.10 -12.77
C VAL A 55 -10.49 -5.34 -12.29
N ILE A 56 -9.88 -6.07 -11.36
CA ILE A 56 -10.51 -7.18 -10.67
C ILE A 56 -11.32 -6.61 -9.51
N ALA A 57 -12.64 -6.65 -9.65
CA ALA A 57 -13.56 -6.21 -8.60
C ALA A 57 -13.55 -7.20 -7.42
N CYS A 58 -12.96 -6.83 -6.29
CA CYS A 58 -12.94 -7.65 -5.07
C CYS A 58 -12.68 -6.83 -3.80
N ASP A 59 -12.96 -7.41 -2.64
CA ASP A 59 -12.45 -6.92 -1.37
C ASP A 59 -10.94 -7.21 -1.31
N MET A 60 -10.11 -6.16 -1.19
CA MET A 60 -8.65 -6.30 -1.17
C MET A 60 -8.11 -6.94 0.12
N SER A 61 -8.95 -7.24 1.11
CA SER A 61 -8.58 -8.11 2.23
C SER A 61 -8.49 -9.59 1.85
N ASN A 62 -9.01 -9.98 0.68
CA ASN A 62 -8.96 -11.36 0.20
C ASN A 62 -8.94 -11.38 -1.34
N THR A 63 -7.76 -11.18 -1.92
CA THR A 63 -7.56 -11.17 -3.37
C THR A 63 -7.50 -12.59 -3.95
N PRO A 64 -7.88 -12.79 -5.23
CA PRO A 64 -7.78 -14.08 -5.90
C PRO A 64 -6.34 -14.45 -6.33
N LEU A 65 -5.33 -13.94 -5.64
CA LEU A 65 -3.92 -14.21 -5.91
C LEU A 65 -3.40 -15.35 -5.04
N ASP A 66 -2.47 -16.13 -5.58
CA ASP A 66 -1.76 -17.15 -4.81
C ASP A 66 -0.81 -16.50 -3.79
N ALA A 67 -0.56 -17.21 -2.69
CA ALA A 67 0.43 -16.78 -1.72
C ALA A 67 1.83 -16.77 -2.35
N SER A 68 2.66 -15.79 -1.97
CA SER A 68 4.03 -15.64 -2.49
C SER A 68 4.13 -15.59 -4.03
N SER A 69 3.19 -14.90 -4.69
CA SER A 69 3.15 -14.78 -6.15
C SER A 69 3.55 -13.39 -6.67
N ILE A 70 3.56 -12.37 -5.81
CA ILE A 70 3.75 -10.96 -6.17
C ILE A 70 5.13 -10.45 -5.73
N ASP A 71 5.78 -9.65 -6.58
CA ASP A 71 7.06 -9.02 -6.27
C ASP A 71 6.89 -7.67 -5.56
N VAL A 72 5.87 -6.90 -5.95
CA VAL A 72 5.58 -5.57 -5.39
C VAL A 72 4.08 -5.40 -5.11
N VAL A 73 3.71 -5.03 -3.89
CA VAL A 73 2.35 -4.61 -3.54
C VAL A 73 2.35 -3.11 -3.31
N VAL A 74 1.34 -2.42 -3.86
CA VAL A 74 1.15 -0.98 -3.76
C VAL A 74 -0.17 -0.67 -3.06
N PHE A 75 -0.11 0.21 -2.06
CA PHE A 75 -1.26 0.93 -1.53
C PHE A 75 -1.07 2.42 -1.80
N CYS A 76 -1.78 2.97 -2.77
CA CYS A 76 -1.70 4.39 -3.11
C CYS A 76 -3.00 5.11 -2.78
N LEU A 77 -3.06 5.69 -1.58
CA LEU A 77 -4.26 6.36 -1.02
C LEU A 77 -5.45 5.40 -0.94
N SER A 78 -5.22 4.18 -0.44
CA SER A 78 -6.17 3.07 -0.46
C SER A 78 -6.33 2.34 0.88
N LEU A 79 -5.55 2.65 1.92
CA LEU A 79 -5.72 2.08 3.27
C LEU A 79 -6.89 2.77 4.03
N MET A 80 -8.04 2.93 3.38
CA MET A 80 -9.15 3.77 3.85
C MET A 80 -10.20 3.02 4.69
N GLY A 81 -10.19 1.68 4.67
CA GLY A 81 -11.08 0.85 5.45
C GLY A 81 -10.73 0.80 6.93
N THR A 82 -11.74 0.56 7.78
CA THR A 82 -11.54 0.35 9.23
C THR A 82 -10.80 -0.95 9.52
N ASN A 83 -10.86 -1.92 8.62
CA ASN A 83 -10.14 -3.19 8.65
C ASN A 83 -8.83 -3.15 7.84
N PHE A 84 -8.15 -2.01 7.75
CA PHE A 84 -6.94 -1.88 6.92
C PHE A 84 -5.81 -2.86 7.30
N SER A 85 -5.79 -3.36 8.54
CA SER A 85 -4.90 -4.43 8.97
C SER A 85 -5.02 -5.68 8.10
N SER A 86 -6.25 -6.08 7.76
CA SER A 86 -6.51 -7.24 6.88
C SER A 86 -5.97 -7.04 5.47
N TYR A 87 -5.96 -5.80 4.95
CA TYR A 87 -5.37 -5.50 3.64
C TYR A 87 -3.85 -5.69 3.67
N LEU A 88 -3.21 -5.32 4.78
CA LEU A 88 -1.77 -5.47 4.96
C LEU A 88 -1.38 -6.93 5.21
N GLU A 89 -2.22 -7.70 5.93
CA GLU A 89 -2.08 -9.14 6.06
C GLU A 89 -2.18 -9.84 4.70
N GLU A 90 -3.12 -9.41 3.86
CA GLU A 90 -3.28 -9.93 2.50
C GLU A 90 -2.08 -9.57 1.61
N ALA A 91 -1.59 -8.33 1.68
CA ALA A 91 -0.35 -7.92 1.02
C ALA A 91 0.83 -8.79 1.47
N HIS A 92 0.93 -9.09 2.78
CA HIS A 92 1.93 -10.01 3.29
C HIS A 92 1.76 -11.41 2.71
N ARG A 93 0.53 -11.95 2.62
CA ARG A 93 0.26 -13.29 2.06
C ARG A 93 0.73 -13.40 0.61
N VAL A 94 0.38 -12.44 -0.24
CA VAL A 94 0.65 -12.49 -1.68
C VAL A 94 2.10 -12.15 -2.03
N LEU A 95 2.80 -11.36 -1.22
CA LEU A 95 4.20 -11.00 -1.46
C LEU A 95 5.13 -12.21 -1.33
N LYS A 96 6.05 -12.35 -2.28
CA LYS A 96 7.19 -13.25 -2.17
C LYS A 96 8.11 -12.86 -0.99
N PRO A 97 8.89 -13.79 -0.44
CA PRO A 97 10.05 -13.45 0.39
C PRO A 97 10.90 -12.37 -0.28
N SER A 98 11.35 -11.36 0.46
CA SER A 98 12.07 -10.19 -0.08
C SER A 98 11.29 -9.32 -1.07
N GLY A 99 9.98 -9.58 -1.26
CA GLY A 99 9.07 -8.72 -2.00
C GLY A 99 8.86 -7.37 -1.31
N ARG A 100 8.37 -6.38 -2.06
CA ARG A 100 8.33 -4.97 -1.62
C ARG A 100 6.91 -4.48 -1.42
N LEU A 101 6.69 -3.77 -0.34
CA LEU A 101 5.43 -3.12 0.00
C LEU A 101 5.63 -1.60 -0.10
N LEU A 102 4.89 -0.94 -0.99
CA LEU A 102 4.94 0.51 -1.19
C LEU A 102 3.62 1.12 -0.71
N ILE A 103 3.69 2.00 0.30
CA ILE A 103 2.52 2.68 0.85
C ILE A 103 2.67 4.18 0.63
N ALA A 104 1.66 4.79 0.04
CA ALA A 104 1.51 6.24 -0.05
C ALA A 104 0.16 6.65 0.54
N GLU A 105 0.16 7.51 1.55
CA GLU A 105 -1.06 7.88 2.29
C GLU A 105 -1.07 9.36 2.67
N VAL A 106 -2.26 9.94 2.85
CA VAL A 106 -2.39 11.37 3.21
C VAL A 106 -1.73 11.63 4.57
N LYS A 107 -0.91 12.68 4.63
CA LYS A 107 -0.07 13.01 5.79
C LYS A 107 -0.90 13.27 7.05
N SER A 108 -2.07 13.90 6.93
CA SER A 108 -2.97 14.16 8.05
C SER A 108 -3.53 12.87 8.70
N ARG A 109 -3.43 11.71 8.04
CA ARG A 109 -3.79 10.42 8.65
C ARG A 109 -2.73 9.94 9.65
N PHE A 110 -1.54 10.53 9.60
CA PHE A 110 -0.37 10.21 10.41
C PHE A 110 0.05 11.37 11.33
N ASP A 111 -0.91 12.18 11.79
CA ASP A 111 -0.65 13.29 12.72
C ASP A 111 -1.37 13.07 14.06
N PRO A 112 -0.67 12.57 15.09
CA PRO A 112 -1.21 12.36 16.43
C PRO A 112 -1.87 13.59 17.04
N ASN A 113 -1.38 14.79 16.72
CA ASN A 113 -1.92 16.04 17.27
C ASN A 113 -3.33 16.34 16.74
N THR A 114 -3.74 15.69 15.65
CA THR A 114 -5.07 15.86 15.05
C THR A 114 -5.88 14.56 15.06
N GLY A 115 -5.48 13.57 15.86
CA GLY A 115 -6.13 12.27 15.97
C GLY A 115 -5.80 11.28 14.84
N GLY A 116 -4.69 11.51 14.13
CA GLY A 116 -4.10 10.52 13.21
C GLY A 116 -3.18 9.54 13.93
N ALA A 117 -2.76 8.49 13.24
CA ALA A 117 -1.82 7.51 13.77
C ALA A 117 -0.43 8.11 14.00
N ASP A 118 0.31 7.63 15.00
CA ASP A 118 1.74 7.88 15.07
C ASP A 118 2.45 7.11 13.95
N PRO A 119 3.17 7.78 13.03
CA PRO A 119 3.90 7.10 11.95
C PRO A 119 4.92 6.06 12.45
N LYS A 120 5.47 6.24 13.66
CA LYS A 120 6.38 5.29 14.29
C LYS A 120 5.63 4.04 14.73
N MET A 121 4.48 4.19 15.37
CA MET A 121 3.62 3.07 15.77
C MET A 121 3.13 2.30 14.55
N PHE A 122 2.72 3.00 13.49
CA PHE A 122 2.31 2.36 12.24
C PHE A 122 3.47 1.58 11.61
N SER A 123 4.66 2.19 11.50
CA SER A 123 5.85 1.50 11.00
C SER A 123 6.21 0.27 11.85
N LYS A 124 6.01 0.34 13.16
CA LYS A 124 6.23 -0.77 14.09
C LYS A 124 5.24 -1.90 13.84
N ALA A 125 3.95 -1.61 13.70
CA ALA A 125 2.92 -2.62 13.38
C ALA A 125 3.24 -3.34 12.06
N ILE A 126 3.65 -2.61 11.02
CA ILE A 126 4.12 -3.20 9.75
C ILE A 126 5.36 -4.09 9.97
N SER A 127 6.27 -3.67 10.85
CA SER A 127 7.47 -4.45 11.16
C SER A 127 7.16 -5.75 11.92
N ASP A 128 6.20 -5.69 12.84
CA ASP A 128 5.68 -6.82 13.61
C ASP A 128 4.90 -7.79 12.71
N LEU A 129 4.24 -7.29 11.65
CA LEU A 129 3.59 -8.13 10.63
C LEU A 129 4.58 -9.00 9.83
N GLY A 130 5.85 -8.61 9.76
CA GLY A 130 6.88 -9.39 9.05
C GLY A 130 7.66 -8.58 8.01
N PHE A 131 7.63 -7.26 8.08
CA PHE A 131 8.35 -6.39 7.16
C PHE A 131 9.55 -5.70 7.81
N THR A 132 10.46 -5.19 6.99
CA THR A 132 11.55 -4.30 7.37
C THR A 132 11.42 -3.01 6.59
N SER A 133 11.47 -1.87 7.26
CA SER A 133 11.37 -0.56 6.59
C SER A 133 12.62 -0.26 5.77
N THR A 134 12.43 0.18 4.54
CA THR A 134 13.51 0.56 3.60
C THR A 134 13.48 2.04 3.24
N LEU A 135 12.31 2.68 3.28
CA LEU A 135 12.13 4.13 3.11
C LEU A 135 11.05 4.64 4.04
N LYS A 136 11.29 5.82 4.63
CA LYS A 136 10.24 6.64 5.27
C LYS A 136 10.43 8.09 4.87
N ASP A 137 9.60 8.57 3.96
CA ASP A 137 9.63 9.96 3.49
C ASP A 137 8.38 10.70 3.97
N PHE A 138 8.62 11.72 4.81
CA PHE A 138 7.62 12.62 5.37
C PHE A 138 7.79 14.07 4.88
N SER A 139 8.66 14.29 3.90
CA SER A 139 9.03 15.63 3.41
C SER A 139 7.90 16.30 2.62
N ASN A 140 7.09 15.52 1.91
CA ASN A 140 5.94 16.03 1.18
C ASN A 140 4.90 16.61 2.17
N LYS A 141 4.26 17.71 1.77
CA LYS A 141 3.26 18.41 2.61
C LYS A 141 1.92 17.69 2.65
N MET A 142 1.60 16.89 1.63
CA MET A 142 0.27 16.31 1.42
C MET A 142 0.18 14.83 1.77
N PHE A 143 1.24 14.06 1.49
CA PHE A 143 1.27 12.62 1.72
C PHE A 143 2.61 12.16 2.30
N VAL A 144 2.64 10.92 2.77
CA VAL A 144 3.83 10.22 3.24
C VAL A 144 4.12 9.05 2.30
N LEU A 145 5.38 8.68 2.15
CA LEU A 145 5.81 7.48 1.43
C LEU A 145 6.53 6.55 2.39
N LEU A 146 6.04 5.32 2.52
CA LEU A 146 6.59 4.32 3.41
C LEU A 146 6.84 3.05 2.61
N TYR A 147 8.11 2.69 2.42
CA TYR A 147 8.48 1.47 1.71
C TYR A 147 9.05 0.45 2.68
N PHE A 148 8.70 -0.81 2.42
CA PHE A 148 9.11 -1.93 3.23
C PHE A 148 9.48 -3.13 2.34
N GLN A 149 10.25 -4.03 2.91
CA GLN A 149 10.60 -5.33 2.32
C GLN A 149 10.11 -6.45 3.24
N LYS A 150 9.47 -7.47 2.68
CA LYS A 150 9.02 -8.66 3.43
C LYS A 150 10.25 -9.47 3.87
N LYS A 151 10.28 -9.87 5.14
CA LYS A 151 11.37 -10.70 5.72
C LYS A 151 11.37 -12.08 5.07
N GLU A 152 12.56 -12.69 4.93
CA GLU A 152 12.71 -14.02 4.32
C GLU A 152 12.20 -15.17 5.18
N LYS A 153 12.28 -15.03 6.51
CA LYS A 153 11.82 -16.03 7.47
C LYS A 153 10.62 -15.48 8.24
N GLU A 154 9.55 -16.26 8.32
CA GLU A 154 8.43 -15.98 9.21
C GLU A 154 8.88 -16.26 10.65
N ASN A 155 8.87 -15.24 11.51
CA ASN A 155 8.94 -15.49 12.95
C ASN A 155 7.60 -16.10 13.38
N SER A 156 7.67 -17.22 14.10
CA SER A 156 6.58 -18.16 14.36
C SER A 156 5.44 -17.65 15.26
N THR A 157 5.36 -16.34 15.57
CA THR A 157 4.28 -15.77 16.39
C THR A 157 3.85 -14.39 15.90
N ARG A 158 2.82 -14.35 15.05
CA ARG A 158 2.09 -13.12 14.66
C ARG A 158 0.88 -12.83 15.58
N LYS A 159 1.01 -13.00 16.89
CA LYS A 159 -0.13 -12.78 17.80
C LYS A 159 -0.06 -11.39 18.43
N GLY A 160 -1.12 -10.60 18.23
CA GLY A 160 -1.37 -9.35 18.95
C GLY A 160 -0.68 -8.11 18.37
N ILE A 161 -0.66 -7.95 17.04
CA ILE A 161 -0.17 -6.68 16.44
C ILE A 161 -1.12 -5.55 16.86
N GLU A 162 -0.56 -4.54 17.53
CA GLU A 162 -1.28 -3.33 17.89
C GLU A 162 -1.30 -2.38 16.70
N TRP A 163 -2.44 -2.31 16.02
CA TRP A 163 -2.65 -1.45 14.86
C TRP A 163 -3.12 -0.06 15.32
N PRO A 164 -2.42 1.04 14.97
CA PRO A 164 -2.91 2.37 15.27
C PRO A 164 -4.08 2.71 14.33
N GLU A 165 -5.08 3.44 14.84
CA GLU A 165 -6.19 3.89 14.01
C GLU A 165 -5.74 4.97 13.01
N LEU A 166 -6.04 4.75 11.73
CA LEU A 166 -5.81 5.75 10.69
C LEU A 166 -7.03 6.66 10.57
N LYS A 167 -6.86 7.95 10.86
CA LYS A 167 -7.91 8.96 10.65
C LYS A 167 -8.50 8.87 9.23
N PRO A 168 -9.81 9.03 9.03
CA PRO A 168 -10.41 8.99 7.70
C PRO A 168 -9.80 10.02 6.73
N CYS A 169 -9.64 9.64 5.47
CA CYS A 169 -9.28 10.60 4.43
C CYS A 169 -10.52 11.46 4.07
N LEU A 170 -10.44 12.77 4.30
CA LEU A 170 -11.53 13.70 4.02
C LEU A 170 -11.64 14.10 2.53
N TYR A 171 -10.62 13.75 1.72
CA TYR A 171 -10.47 14.24 0.34
C TYR A 171 -10.83 13.20 -0.74
N LYS A 172 -10.97 11.92 -0.37
CA LYS A 172 -11.49 10.87 -1.25
C LYS A 172 -12.90 10.51 -0.77
N ARG A 173 -13.86 10.46 -1.71
CA ARG A 173 -15.17 9.85 -1.45
C ARG A 173 -14.97 8.33 -1.28
N ARG A 174 -15.67 7.76 -0.31
CA ARG A 174 -15.76 6.31 -0.09
C ARG A 174 -16.68 5.69 -1.13
#